data_AF-A0A2V7Z7I2-F1
#
_entry.id   AF-A0A2V7Z7I2-F1
#
_cell.length_a   1.000
_cell.length_b   1.000
_cell.length_c   1.000
_cell.angle_alpha   90.00
_cell.angle_beta   90.00
_cell.angle_gamma   90.00
#
_symmetry.space_group_name_H-M   'P 1'
#
loop_
_entity.id
_entity.type
_entity.pdbx_description
1 polymer ?
#
loop_
_entity_poly.entity_id
_entity_poly.type
_entity_poly.pdbx_seq_one_letter_code
_entity_poly.pdbx_strand_id
1 'polypeptide(L)'
;MILAVATSLCGSFLFAARPTHVVRRGNALRPAAASASAVSYSVEVPVVTRVVGTALFRTAIDVSNNTSAGTAASPVLAHFQYSYNRVNADGTTSFFRTPIQTINLLAFDNFHTDDFVAYLGTLPGALQPGADQSSFGTLLVTFENLPSSQGWEGTVFARTYSPNPTGPGTVAIAYPASLFFESANQALVATIRDTQTAATVAGRLRTNIGVRNTDIRGTTQTVTVQLTFYDVTPGNPTNGQRVGNVVTLANLQPGEVRQVNNVRAAAAIPDNVTGMLAFADIVGATATSPTIEGYVNILDGDTQDGAFFEMKCADTDGCGS
;
A
#
# COMPACT_ATOMS: atom_id res chain seq x y z
N MET A 1 -41.35 43.58 49.50
CA MET A 1 -41.24 42.45 50.44
C MET A 1 -41.80 41.21 49.75
N ILE A 2 -40.94 40.33 49.27
CA ILE A 2 -41.11 38.88 49.11
C ILE A 2 -39.70 38.32 48.86
N LEU A 3 -39.41 37.25 49.61
CA LEU A 3 -38.14 36.56 49.81
C LEU A 3 -37.63 35.88 48.53
N ALA A 4 -36.32 35.93 48.33
CA ALA A 4 -35.60 35.10 47.37
C ALA A 4 -35.44 33.67 47.92
N VAL A 5 -35.82 32.67 47.13
CA VAL A 5 -35.51 31.26 47.37
C VAL A 5 -34.53 30.80 46.30
N ALA A 6 -33.39 30.29 46.76
CA ALA A 6 -32.38 29.63 45.97
C ALA A 6 -32.78 28.17 45.69
N THR A 7 -32.63 27.73 44.45
CA THR A 7 -32.51 26.30 44.10
C THR A 7 -31.47 26.11 43.01
N SER A 8 -30.32 25.59 43.46
CA SER A 8 -29.38 24.66 42.84
C SER A 8 -29.51 24.37 41.33
N LEU A 9 -28.50 24.77 40.55
CA LEU A 9 -28.12 24.10 39.30
C LEU A 9 -27.04 23.05 39.62
N CYS A 10 -27.40 21.76 39.54
CA CYS A 10 -26.44 20.68 39.36
C CYS A 10 -26.27 20.44 37.85
N GLY A 11 -25.19 20.96 37.28
CA GLY A 11 -24.72 20.61 35.94
C GLY A 11 -23.38 19.88 36.05
N SER A 12 -23.41 18.57 35.84
CA SER A 12 -22.25 17.69 35.87
C SER A 12 -21.34 17.97 34.67
N PHE A 13 -20.17 18.58 34.89
CA PHE A 13 -19.09 18.56 33.90
C PHE A 13 -18.35 17.23 34.00
N LEU A 14 -18.50 16.38 32.98
CA LEU A 14 -17.64 15.23 32.77
C LEU A 14 -16.24 15.73 32.44
N PHE A 15 -15.31 15.51 33.36
CA PHE A 15 -13.87 15.69 33.14
C PHE A 15 -13.40 14.67 32.09
N ALA A 16 -13.12 15.12 30.87
CA ALA A 16 -12.34 14.34 29.92
C ALA A 16 -10.91 14.22 30.46
N ALA A 17 -10.50 13.00 30.79
CA ALA A 17 -9.15 12.68 31.23
C ALA A 17 -8.13 13.00 30.12
N ARG A 18 -7.05 13.70 30.49
CA ARG A 18 -5.89 13.91 29.63
C ARG A 18 -5.18 12.56 29.39
N PRO A 19 -4.68 12.26 28.18
CA PRO A 19 -3.85 11.08 27.98
C PRO A 19 -2.57 11.21 28.80
N THR A 20 -2.30 10.17 29.58
CA THR A 20 -1.13 9.99 30.44
C THR A 20 0.16 9.92 29.62
N HIS A 21 1.17 10.66 30.08
CA HIS A 21 2.58 10.55 29.71
C HIS A 21 3.05 9.09 29.75
N VAL A 22 3.64 8.60 28.65
CA VAL A 22 4.38 7.33 28.66
C VAL A 22 5.81 7.60 29.12
N VAL A 23 6.19 6.99 30.25
CA VAL A 23 7.55 7.00 30.80
C VAL A 23 8.37 5.89 30.11
N ARG A 24 9.41 6.24 29.35
CA ARG A 24 10.42 5.28 28.88
C ARG A 24 11.48 5.07 29.97
N ARG A 25 11.79 3.82 30.32
CA ARG A 25 12.94 3.45 31.18
C ARG A 25 14.24 3.52 30.35
N GLY A 26 15.26 4.22 30.85
CA GLY A 26 16.68 3.93 30.54
C GLY A 26 17.25 2.96 31.59
N ASN A 27 18.42 2.32 31.48
CA ASN A 27 19.48 2.18 30.47
C ASN A 27 20.32 0.95 30.88
N ALA A 28 21.08 0.36 29.94
CA ALA A 28 22.47 -0.08 30.19
C ALA A 28 23.22 -0.21 28.84
N LEU A 29 24.28 0.59 28.66
CA LEU A 29 25.23 0.53 27.54
C LEU A 29 26.20 -0.64 27.71
N ARG A 30 26.58 -1.32 26.61
CA ARG A 30 27.94 -1.85 26.43
C ARG A 30 28.34 -1.79 24.93
N PRO A 31 29.62 -1.46 24.63
CA PRO A 31 30.02 -1.05 23.30
C PRO A 31 30.47 -2.23 22.44
N ALA A 32 30.05 -2.24 21.18
CA ALA A 32 30.79 -2.89 20.11
C ALA A 32 31.11 -1.81 19.08
N ALA A 33 32.41 -1.55 18.90
CA ALA A 33 32.88 -0.70 17.82
C ALA A 33 32.57 -1.40 16.50
N ALA A 34 31.46 -1.01 15.88
CA ALA A 34 31.23 -1.21 14.47
C ALA A 34 31.54 0.13 13.79
N SER A 35 32.39 0.09 12.77
CA SER A 35 32.58 1.17 11.80
C SER A 35 31.21 1.81 11.49
N ALA A 36 31.09 3.13 11.60
CA ALA A 36 29.83 3.86 11.50
C ALA A 36 29.03 3.42 10.26
N SER A 37 28.10 2.47 10.45
CA SER A 37 27.07 2.17 9.47
C SER A 37 26.30 3.47 9.27
N ALA A 38 26.24 3.97 8.03
CA ALA A 38 25.31 5.04 7.72
C ALA A 38 23.92 4.60 8.20
N VAL A 39 23.26 5.45 8.97
CA VAL A 39 21.96 5.14 9.52
C VAL A 39 20.95 5.17 8.37
N SER A 40 20.26 4.05 8.15
CA SER A 40 19.37 3.85 7.01
C SER A 40 18.11 3.09 7.39
N TYR A 41 17.08 3.24 6.57
CA TYR A 41 15.91 2.38 6.56
C TYR A 41 15.26 2.41 5.16
N SER A 42 14.40 1.43 4.88
CA SER A 42 13.64 1.36 3.63
C SER A 42 12.16 1.50 3.91
N VAL A 43 11.47 2.19 3.02
CA VAL A 43 10.01 2.25 2.94
C VAL A 43 9.56 1.87 1.56
N GLU A 44 8.30 1.47 1.46
CA GLU A 44 7.74 0.98 0.24
C GLU A 44 6.38 1.57 -0.08
N VAL A 45 6.23 2.01 -1.33
CA VAL A 45 4.95 2.37 -1.91
C VAL A 45 4.33 1.15 -2.58
N PRO A 46 3.11 0.75 -2.20
CA PRO A 46 2.50 -0.51 -2.64
C PRO A 46 1.94 -0.42 -4.06
N VAL A 47 1.62 0.78 -4.52
CA VAL A 47 1.03 1.03 -5.84
C VAL A 47 1.66 2.27 -6.47
N VAL A 48 2.38 2.03 -7.56
CA VAL A 48 2.84 3.06 -8.50
C VAL A 48 2.45 2.60 -9.89
N THR A 49 1.70 3.44 -10.59
CA THR A 49 1.16 3.08 -11.88
C THR A 49 1.15 4.25 -12.85
N ARG A 50 1.30 3.88 -14.11
CA ARG A 50 0.88 4.70 -15.22
C ARG A 50 0.12 3.81 -16.19
N VAL A 51 -1.11 4.17 -16.48
CA VAL A 51 -1.92 3.49 -17.49
C VAL A 51 -2.42 4.55 -18.46
N VAL A 52 -2.06 4.41 -19.74
CA VAL A 52 -2.55 5.24 -20.83
C VAL A 52 -3.51 4.39 -21.67
N GLY A 53 -4.80 4.73 -21.68
CA GLY A 53 -5.85 3.95 -22.35
C GLY A 53 -7.24 4.58 -22.21
N THR A 54 -8.29 3.78 -22.05
CA THR A 54 -9.67 4.27 -21.82
C THR A 54 -9.86 4.97 -20.46
N ALA A 55 -8.98 4.69 -19.50
CA ALA A 55 -8.77 5.48 -18.30
C ALA A 55 -7.29 5.86 -18.21
N LEU A 56 -7.00 7.11 -17.88
CA LEU A 56 -5.64 7.62 -17.70
C LEU A 56 -5.35 7.69 -16.19
N PHE A 57 -4.45 6.86 -15.68
CA PHE A 57 -3.98 6.95 -14.30
C PHE A 57 -2.50 7.28 -14.26
N ARG A 58 -2.12 8.17 -13.34
CA ARG A 58 -0.73 8.58 -13.08
C ARG A 58 -0.49 8.62 -11.60
N THR A 59 0.74 8.31 -11.18
CA THR A 59 1.15 8.41 -9.79
C THR A 59 2.10 9.59 -9.61
N ALA A 60 1.66 10.56 -8.81
CA ALA A 60 2.54 11.58 -8.24
C ALA A 60 3.27 11.01 -7.03
N ILE A 61 4.52 11.40 -6.81
CA ILE A 61 5.33 10.98 -5.67
C ILE A 61 5.98 12.18 -5.01
N ASP A 62 5.92 12.19 -3.69
CA ASP A 62 6.64 13.07 -2.78
C ASP A 62 7.64 12.23 -1.98
N VAL A 63 8.92 12.62 -1.97
CA VAL A 63 9.98 12.04 -1.14
C VAL A 63 10.60 13.17 -0.33
N SER A 64 10.40 13.16 0.97
CA SER A 64 10.79 14.24 1.87
C SER A 64 11.84 13.79 2.86
N ASN A 65 12.80 14.68 3.16
CA ASN A 65 13.63 14.60 4.35
C ASN A 65 12.99 15.48 5.43
N ASN A 66 12.59 14.91 6.55
CA ASN A 66 11.91 15.61 7.65
C ASN A 66 12.87 16.08 8.74
N THR A 67 14.17 16.08 8.47
CA THR A 67 15.21 16.41 9.45
C THR A 67 16.04 17.61 9.04
N SER A 68 16.72 18.18 10.02
CA SER A 68 17.76 19.19 9.81
C SER A 68 19.09 18.60 9.34
N ALA A 69 19.19 17.27 9.18
CA ALA A 69 20.34 16.63 8.56
C ALA A 69 20.26 16.79 7.04
N GLY A 70 21.42 16.76 6.36
CA GLY A 70 21.52 16.98 4.92
C GLY A 70 22.08 18.36 4.59
N THR A 71 23.33 18.40 4.12
CA THR A 71 24.00 19.59 3.60
C THR A 71 24.43 19.36 2.16
N ALA A 72 24.82 20.41 1.43
CA ALA A 72 25.33 20.26 0.06
C ALA A 72 26.55 19.32 -0.04
N ALA A 73 27.37 19.22 1.02
CA ALA A 73 28.54 18.34 1.07
C ALA A 73 28.21 16.92 1.59
N SER A 74 27.08 16.74 2.27
CA SER A 74 26.63 15.46 2.84
C SER A 74 25.10 15.46 2.90
N PRO A 75 24.42 15.21 1.76
CA PRO A 75 22.96 15.18 1.71
C PRO A 75 22.42 13.88 2.32
N VAL A 76 21.16 13.91 2.73
CA VAL A 76 20.39 12.67 2.92
C VAL A 76 20.17 12.05 1.54
N LEU A 77 20.46 10.76 1.41
CA LEU A 77 20.28 10.07 0.13
C LEU A 77 18.97 9.30 0.19
N ALA A 78 18.14 9.42 -0.85
CA ALA A 78 17.02 8.53 -1.08
C ALA A 78 17.30 7.71 -2.34
N HIS A 79 17.68 6.45 -2.13
CA HIS A 79 17.86 5.47 -3.19
C HIS A 79 16.51 4.85 -3.53
N PHE A 80 16.13 4.80 -4.80
CA PHE A 80 14.84 4.22 -5.18
C PHE A 80 14.96 3.22 -6.32
N GLN A 81 14.12 2.19 -6.27
CA GLN A 81 13.97 1.16 -7.31
C GLN A 81 12.49 0.87 -7.55
N TYR A 82 12.06 1.02 -8.81
CA TYR A 82 10.71 0.70 -9.24
C TYR A 82 10.67 -0.72 -9.78
N SER A 83 9.84 -1.57 -9.16
CA SER A 83 9.58 -2.95 -9.59
C SER A 83 8.20 -3.01 -10.24
N TYR A 84 8.12 -3.38 -11.51
CA TYR A 84 6.91 -3.19 -12.28
C TYR A 84 6.61 -4.28 -13.29
N ASN A 85 5.32 -4.49 -13.49
CA ASN A 85 4.76 -5.22 -14.58
C ASN A 85 4.46 -4.28 -15.75
N ARG A 86 4.84 -4.68 -16.96
CA ARG A 86 4.52 -4.02 -18.22
C ARG A 86 3.71 -4.96 -19.10
N VAL A 87 2.66 -4.45 -19.72
CA VAL A 87 1.96 -5.17 -20.80
C VAL A 87 2.75 -5.02 -22.10
N ASN A 88 3.14 -6.14 -22.68
CA ASN A 88 3.87 -6.23 -23.94
C ASN A 88 2.93 -6.05 -25.13
N ALA A 89 3.50 -5.80 -26.32
CA ALA A 89 2.73 -5.63 -27.54
C ALA A 89 1.91 -6.87 -27.95
N ASP A 90 2.32 -8.06 -27.50
CA ASP A 90 1.62 -9.33 -27.70
C ASP A 90 0.50 -9.60 -26.67
N GLY A 91 0.25 -8.65 -25.76
CA GLY A 91 -0.73 -8.76 -24.68
C GLY A 91 -0.24 -9.55 -23.47
N THR A 92 0.97 -10.10 -23.49
CA THR A 92 1.57 -10.75 -22.31
C THR A 92 2.04 -9.70 -21.29
N THR A 93 2.21 -10.10 -20.03
CA THR A 93 2.79 -9.22 -19.00
C THR A 93 4.18 -9.71 -18.63
N SER A 94 5.12 -8.79 -18.48
CA SER A 94 6.49 -9.10 -18.02
C SER A 94 6.89 -8.21 -16.85
N PHE A 95 7.64 -8.79 -15.93
CA PHE A 95 8.16 -8.12 -14.74
C PHE A 95 9.57 -7.59 -14.97
N PHE A 96 9.83 -6.38 -14.49
CA PHE A 96 11.11 -5.68 -14.59
C PHE A 96 11.40 -4.91 -13.30
N ARG A 97 12.67 -4.55 -13.13
CA ARG A 97 13.11 -3.59 -12.12
C ARG A 97 13.99 -2.54 -12.75
N THR A 98 13.85 -1.29 -12.32
CA THR A 98 14.78 -0.25 -12.71
C THR A 98 16.15 -0.47 -12.05
N PRO A 99 17.24 0.03 -12.63
CA PRO A 99 18.45 0.29 -11.87
C PRO A 99 18.13 1.22 -10.68
N ILE A 100 18.89 1.10 -9.59
CA ILE A 100 18.76 2.00 -8.44
C ILE A 100 19.10 3.42 -8.89
N GLN A 101 18.21 4.36 -8.57
CA GLN A 101 18.41 5.79 -8.78
C GLN A 101 18.61 6.46 -7.42
N THR A 102 19.19 7.66 -7.42
CA THR A 102 19.49 8.39 -6.18
C THR A 102 18.95 9.81 -6.25
N ILE A 103 18.28 10.24 -5.19
CA ILE A 103 17.89 11.62 -4.93
C ILE A 103 18.76 12.14 -3.78
N ASN A 104 19.34 13.32 -3.96
CA ASN A 104 20.01 14.03 -2.88
C ASN A 104 19.00 14.99 -2.25
N LEU A 105 18.72 14.81 -0.97
CA LEU A 105 17.80 15.65 -0.19
C LEU A 105 18.61 16.47 0.82
N LEU A 106 18.47 17.79 0.74
CA LEU A 106 19.01 18.68 1.76
C LEU A 106 18.10 18.68 3.00
N ALA A 107 18.51 19.39 4.05
CA ALA A 107 17.69 19.59 5.24
C ALA A 107 16.29 20.12 4.89
N PHE A 108 15.26 19.41 5.34
CA PHE A 108 13.85 19.72 5.07
C PHE A 108 13.45 19.79 3.59
N ASP A 109 14.24 19.16 2.72
CA ASP A 109 14.01 19.17 1.28
C ASP A 109 12.95 18.14 0.86
N ASN A 110 12.33 18.38 -0.30
CA ASN A 110 11.31 17.50 -0.87
C ASN A 110 11.50 17.37 -2.38
N PHE A 111 11.66 16.13 -2.83
CA PHE A 111 11.54 15.79 -4.23
C PHE A 111 10.08 15.50 -4.57
N HIS A 112 9.56 16.17 -5.60
CA HIS A 112 8.21 15.97 -6.10
C HIS A 112 8.21 15.70 -7.60
N THR A 113 7.36 14.77 -8.04
CA THR A 113 6.98 14.61 -9.45
C THR A 113 5.51 14.26 -9.56
N ASP A 114 4.81 14.92 -10.49
CA ASP A 114 3.41 14.66 -10.77
C ASP A 114 3.20 13.32 -11.50
N ASP A 115 4.17 12.86 -12.27
CA ASP A 115 4.09 11.61 -13.03
C ASP A 115 5.44 10.89 -12.91
N PHE A 116 5.55 10.09 -11.86
CA PHE A 116 6.79 9.42 -11.51
C PHE A 116 7.27 8.49 -12.62
N VAL A 117 6.36 7.81 -13.32
CA VAL A 117 6.72 6.92 -14.43
C VAL A 117 7.21 7.73 -15.65
N ALA A 118 6.64 8.91 -15.92
CA ALA A 118 7.20 9.83 -16.94
C ALA A 118 8.62 10.23 -16.59
N TYR A 119 8.81 10.64 -15.33
CA TYR A 119 10.10 11.08 -14.83
C TYR A 119 11.14 9.98 -15.00
N LEU A 120 10.83 8.74 -14.64
CA LEU A 120 11.68 7.58 -14.91
C LEU A 120 11.97 7.42 -16.40
N GLY A 121 11.00 7.65 -17.27
CA GLY A 121 11.18 7.62 -18.73
C GLY A 121 12.17 8.66 -19.27
N THR A 122 12.42 9.75 -18.53
CA THR A 122 13.46 10.73 -18.88
C THR A 122 14.87 10.29 -18.48
N LEU A 123 15.00 9.28 -17.61
CA LEU A 123 16.27 8.76 -17.13
C LEU A 123 16.77 7.66 -18.09
N PRO A 124 17.95 7.83 -18.72
CA PRO A 124 18.47 6.86 -19.67
C PRO A 124 18.59 5.45 -19.08
N GLY A 125 17.91 4.48 -19.70
CA GLY A 125 17.96 3.08 -19.29
C GLY A 125 17.19 2.72 -18.01
N ALA A 126 16.45 3.66 -17.41
CA ALA A 126 15.66 3.36 -16.22
C ALA A 126 14.47 2.45 -16.54
N LEU A 127 13.73 2.73 -17.61
CA LEU A 127 12.56 1.96 -18.04
C LEU A 127 12.82 1.14 -19.30
N GLN A 128 12.17 -0.02 -19.37
CA GLN A 128 12.07 -0.78 -20.61
C GLN A 128 11.14 -0.05 -21.59
N PRO A 129 11.36 -0.14 -22.91
CA PRO A 129 10.53 0.52 -23.91
C PRO A 129 9.02 0.24 -23.70
N GLY A 130 8.18 1.29 -23.73
CA GLY A 130 6.72 1.19 -23.56
C GLY A 130 6.23 1.12 -22.11
N ALA A 131 7.12 0.95 -21.13
CA ALA A 131 6.72 0.99 -19.71
C ALA A 131 6.24 2.39 -19.28
N ASP A 132 6.70 3.43 -19.97
CA ASP A 132 6.24 4.81 -19.81
C ASP A 132 4.79 5.05 -20.28
N GLN A 133 4.19 4.08 -20.97
CA GLN A 133 2.79 4.15 -21.42
C GLN A 133 1.88 3.25 -20.59
N SER A 134 2.39 2.11 -20.11
CA SER A 134 1.62 1.18 -19.29
C SER A 134 2.54 0.39 -18.36
N SER A 135 2.57 0.77 -17.08
CA SER A 135 3.24 0.03 -16.02
C SER A 135 2.43 0.05 -14.72
N PHE A 136 2.60 -1.02 -13.95
CA PHE A 136 1.99 -1.19 -12.64
C PHE A 136 2.96 -1.89 -11.72
N GLY A 137 3.24 -1.34 -10.54
CA GLY A 137 4.33 -1.82 -9.72
C GLY A 137 4.38 -1.22 -8.33
N THR A 138 5.50 -1.46 -7.66
CA THR A 138 5.86 -0.94 -6.33
C THR A 138 7.14 -0.13 -6.39
N LEU A 139 7.31 0.81 -5.47
CA LEU A 139 8.52 1.61 -5.35
C LEU A 139 9.16 1.36 -3.99
N LEU A 140 10.36 0.80 -3.98
CA LEU A 140 11.21 0.72 -2.79
C LEU A 140 12.06 1.99 -2.71
N VAL A 141 12.06 2.64 -1.55
CA VAL A 141 12.91 3.80 -1.27
C VAL A 141 13.72 3.53 0.00
N THR A 142 15.04 3.56 -0.11
CA THR A 142 15.98 3.43 1.01
C THR A 142 16.60 4.78 1.30
N PHE A 143 16.38 5.29 2.51
CA PHE A 143 17.02 6.50 2.99
C PHE A 143 18.36 6.17 3.65
N GLU A 144 19.39 6.97 3.39
CA GLU A 144 20.70 6.89 4.03
C GLU A 144 21.16 8.28 4.51
N ASN A 145 22.21 8.30 5.33
CA ASN A 145 22.75 9.50 5.98
C ASN A 145 21.73 10.22 6.88
N LEU A 146 20.81 9.46 7.46
CA LEU A 146 19.82 9.97 8.39
C LEU A 146 20.39 10.11 9.81
N PRO A 147 19.75 10.89 10.70
CA PRO A 147 20.15 10.96 12.10
C PRO A 147 19.74 9.71 12.90
N SER A 148 18.76 8.95 12.43
CA SER A 148 18.18 7.79 13.12
C SER A 148 17.44 6.90 12.10
N SER A 149 17.24 5.61 12.43
CA SER A 149 16.56 4.61 11.59
C SER A 149 15.13 4.33 12.08
N GLN A 150 14.47 5.33 12.67
CA GLN A 150 13.14 5.16 13.27
C GLN A 150 12.00 5.34 12.26
N GLY A 151 12.29 5.78 11.04
CA GLY A 151 11.36 5.78 9.93
C GLY A 151 10.52 7.04 9.78
N TRP A 152 10.66 8.02 10.69
CA TRP A 152 9.97 9.31 10.60
C TRP A 152 10.85 10.38 9.93
N GLU A 153 12.16 10.15 9.88
CA GLU A 153 13.16 11.09 9.39
C GLU A 153 13.03 11.38 7.88
N GLY A 154 12.40 10.48 7.15
CA GLY A 154 12.07 10.61 5.73
C GLY A 154 10.70 10.00 5.43
N THR A 155 9.96 10.62 4.54
CA THR A 155 8.61 10.16 4.19
C THR A 155 8.48 10.02 2.70
N VAL A 156 7.74 9.00 2.28
CA VAL A 156 7.36 8.82 0.88
C VAL A 156 5.85 8.74 0.81
N PHE A 157 5.26 9.52 -0.08
CA PHE A 157 3.83 9.56 -0.30
C PHE A 157 3.54 9.49 -1.79
N ALA A 158 2.68 8.56 -2.19
CA ALA A 158 2.26 8.44 -3.58
C ALA A 158 0.77 8.74 -3.72
N ARG A 159 0.39 9.41 -4.81
CA ARG A 159 -1.01 9.72 -5.13
C ARG A 159 -1.30 9.29 -6.54
N THR A 160 -2.23 8.35 -6.70
CA THR A 160 -2.73 8.00 -8.03
C THR A 160 -3.94 8.87 -8.34
N TYR A 161 -3.89 9.55 -9.47
CA TYR A 161 -4.93 10.43 -9.96
C TYR A 161 -5.21 10.18 -11.44
N SER A 162 -6.39 10.60 -11.87
CA SER A 162 -6.82 10.57 -13.26
C SER A 162 -6.96 11.99 -13.79
N PRO A 163 -6.02 12.47 -14.63
CA PRO A 163 -6.20 13.72 -15.34
C PRO A 163 -7.14 13.45 -16.52
N ASN A 164 -8.45 13.41 -16.25
CA ASN A 164 -9.44 13.26 -17.31
C ASN A 164 -9.27 14.43 -18.31
N PRO A 165 -8.95 14.17 -19.60
CA PRO A 165 -8.77 15.24 -20.57
C PRO A 165 -10.09 15.88 -21.04
N THR A 166 -11.24 15.30 -20.70
CA THR A 166 -12.57 15.67 -21.20
C THR A 166 -13.59 16.03 -20.10
N GLY A 167 -13.17 16.06 -18.83
CA GLY A 167 -14.03 16.36 -17.69
C GLY A 167 -13.21 16.78 -16.46
N PRO A 168 -13.85 17.01 -15.29
CA PRO A 168 -13.11 17.25 -14.06
C PRO A 168 -12.22 16.03 -13.76
N GLY A 169 -10.91 16.25 -13.64
CA GLY A 169 -9.97 15.22 -13.20
C GLY A 169 -10.28 14.77 -11.78
N THR A 170 -9.88 13.55 -11.42
CA THR A 170 -10.19 12.94 -10.12
C THR A 170 -8.91 12.51 -9.41
N VAL A 171 -8.89 12.66 -8.09
CA VAL A 171 -7.82 12.12 -7.25
C VAL A 171 -8.35 10.80 -6.73
N ALA A 172 -7.86 9.68 -7.28
CA ALA A 172 -8.43 8.39 -6.96
C ALA A 172 -8.10 8.02 -5.52
N ILE A 173 -6.81 7.79 -5.22
CA ILE A 173 -6.35 7.27 -3.92
C ILE A 173 -4.92 7.70 -3.64
N ALA A 174 -4.66 8.01 -2.37
CA ALA A 174 -3.32 8.16 -1.83
C ALA A 174 -2.80 6.86 -1.20
N TYR A 175 -1.55 6.53 -1.46
CA TYR A 175 -0.83 5.37 -0.95
C TYR A 175 0.37 5.88 -0.13
N PRO A 176 0.27 5.95 1.20
CA PRO A 176 1.43 6.23 2.03
C PRO A 176 2.43 5.08 1.89
N ALA A 177 3.72 5.40 1.87
CA ALA A 177 4.72 4.35 1.99
C ALA A 177 4.73 3.81 3.42
N SER A 178 4.96 2.51 3.58
CA SER A 178 5.15 1.87 4.88
C SER A 178 6.58 1.37 5.03
N LEU A 179 7.10 1.32 6.26
CA LEU A 179 8.37 0.67 6.56
C LEU A 179 8.28 -0.82 6.20
N PHE A 180 7.18 -1.46 6.59
CA PHE A 180 6.75 -2.80 6.18
C PHE A 180 5.23 -2.85 6.36
N PHE A 181 4.50 -3.49 5.44
CA PHE A 181 3.08 -3.80 5.70
C PHE A 181 3.02 -5.00 6.64
N GLU A 182 1.81 -5.39 7.03
CA GLU A 182 1.62 -6.72 7.62
C GLU A 182 1.99 -7.79 6.58
N SER A 183 3.23 -8.28 6.69
CA SER A 183 3.79 -9.32 5.84
C SER A 183 3.45 -10.69 6.43
N ALA A 184 2.87 -11.56 5.60
CA ALA A 184 2.50 -12.93 5.96
C ALA A 184 3.30 -13.94 5.14
N ASN A 185 3.75 -15.05 5.73
CA ASN A 185 4.37 -16.17 5.02
C ASN A 185 3.40 -17.33 4.76
N GLN A 186 2.13 -17.22 5.14
CA GLN A 186 1.10 -18.21 4.81
C GLN A 186 -0.15 -17.55 4.22
N ALA A 187 -0.79 -16.64 4.96
CA ALA A 187 -2.12 -16.12 4.61
C ALA A 187 -2.31 -14.65 5.00
N LEU A 188 -2.97 -13.91 4.12
CA LEU A 188 -3.53 -12.59 4.39
C LEU A 188 -5.06 -12.64 4.35
N VAL A 189 -5.72 -11.74 5.07
CA VAL A 189 -7.17 -11.60 5.10
C VAL A 189 -7.60 -10.14 4.98
N ALA A 190 -8.69 -9.88 4.26
CA ALA A 190 -9.37 -8.59 4.29
C ALA A 190 -10.89 -8.76 4.30
N THR A 191 -11.57 -7.78 4.88
CA THR A 191 -13.03 -7.65 4.76
C THR A 191 -13.33 -6.65 3.67
N ILE A 192 -14.21 -7.03 2.76
CA ILE A 192 -14.58 -6.25 1.58
C ILE A 192 -16.08 -6.04 1.59
N ARG A 193 -16.51 -4.81 1.34
CA ARG A 193 -17.90 -4.50 1.02
C ARG A 193 -17.94 -4.05 -0.43
N ASP A 194 -18.63 -4.81 -1.27
CA ASP A 194 -18.69 -4.58 -2.71
C ASP A 194 -20.15 -4.56 -3.14
N THR A 195 -20.60 -3.41 -3.63
CA THR A 195 -22.00 -3.14 -3.99
C THR A 195 -22.19 -3.00 -5.51
N GLN A 196 -21.27 -3.55 -6.33
CA GLN A 196 -21.22 -3.34 -7.78
C GLN A 196 -22.59 -3.50 -8.49
N THR A 197 -23.43 -4.42 -8.01
CA THR A 197 -24.75 -4.75 -8.57
C THR A 197 -25.93 -4.45 -7.63
N ALA A 198 -25.66 -3.91 -6.44
CA ALA A 198 -26.67 -3.49 -5.46
C ALA A 198 -26.90 -1.97 -5.54
N ALA A 199 -27.52 -1.49 -6.62
CA ALA A 199 -27.72 -0.04 -6.86
C ALA A 199 -28.48 0.70 -5.75
N THR A 200 -29.20 0.00 -4.89
CA THR A 200 -29.90 0.56 -3.72
C THR A 200 -28.98 0.77 -2.51
N VAL A 201 -27.75 0.25 -2.54
CA VAL A 201 -26.75 0.28 -1.47
C VAL A 201 -25.51 0.98 -2.02
N ALA A 202 -25.41 2.30 -1.84
CA ALA A 202 -24.21 3.14 -2.05
C ALA A 202 -23.28 2.76 -3.23
N GLY A 203 -23.45 3.44 -4.38
CA GLY A 203 -22.46 3.53 -5.48
C GLY A 203 -22.19 2.23 -6.26
N ARG A 204 -21.79 2.33 -7.53
CA ARG A 204 -21.32 1.19 -8.33
C ARG A 204 -19.84 0.96 -8.05
N LEU A 205 -19.53 0.24 -6.96
CA LEU A 205 -18.14 0.01 -6.55
C LEU A 205 -17.44 -1.03 -7.44
N ARG A 206 -16.13 -0.84 -7.65
CA ARG A 206 -15.23 -1.80 -8.28
C ARG A 206 -14.11 -2.14 -7.31
N THR A 207 -14.06 -3.39 -6.87
CA THR A 207 -13.01 -3.88 -5.98
C THR A 207 -11.86 -4.49 -6.76
N ASN A 208 -10.64 -4.07 -6.40
CA ASN A 208 -9.38 -4.63 -6.87
C ASN A 208 -8.61 -5.20 -5.68
N ILE A 209 -7.92 -6.32 -5.88
CA ILE A 209 -7.02 -6.91 -4.88
C ILE A 209 -5.64 -7.04 -5.49
N GLY A 210 -4.64 -6.48 -4.83
CA GLY A 210 -3.24 -6.67 -5.17
C GLY A 210 -2.54 -7.53 -4.14
N VAL A 211 -1.69 -8.42 -4.62
CA VAL A 211 -0.76 -9.19 -3.77
C VAL A 211 0.65 -9.00 -4.30
N ARG A 212 1.56 -8.79 -3.39
CA ARG A 212 2.99 -8.64 -3.64
C ARG A 212 3.75 -9.75 -2.93
N ASN A 213 4.74 -10.32 -3.61
CA ASN A 213 5.78 -11.10 -2.94
C ASN A 213 6.82 -10.14 -2.34
N THR A 214 6.73 -9.86 -1.04
CA THR A 214 7.72 -8.99 -0.39
C THR A 214 9.06 -9.64 -0.23
N ASP A 215 9.07 -10.95 0.04
CA ASP A 215 10.28 -11.71 0.30
C ASP A 215 11.23 -10.98 1.29
N ILE A 216 10.69 -10.43 2.38
CA ILE A 216 11.47 -9.67 3.38
C ILE A 216 12.59 -10.52 3.98
N ARG A 217 12.42 -11.85 3.94
CA ARG A 217 13.38 -12.85 4.41
C ARG A 217 14.51 -13.11 3.42
N GLY A 218 14.49 -12.49 2.23
CA GLY A 218 15.54 -12.59 1.22
C GLY A 218 15.72 -14.01 0.67
N THR A 219 14.64 -14.77 0.56
CA THR A 219 14.69 -16.16 0.06
C THR A 219 14.97 -16.22 -1.44
N THR A 220 14.66 -15.14 -2.17
CA THR A 220 14.70 -14.97 -3.62
C THR A 220 13.74 -15.89 -4.40
N GLN A 221 12.79 -16.52 -3.71
CA GLN A 221 11.87 -17.48 -4.31
C GLN A 221 10.60 -16.83 -4.84
N THR A 222 10.06 -17.40 -5.91
CA THR A 222 8.73 -17.05 -6.42
C THR A 222 7.65 -17.73 -5.58
N VAL A 223 6.48 -17.09 -5.44
CA VAL A 223 5.31 -17.67 -4.77
C VAL A 223 4.14 -17.83 -5.72
N THR A 224 3.27 -18.80 -5.44
CA THR A 224 1.94 -18.85 -6.04
C THR A 224 0.93 -18.55 -4.96
N VAL A 225 0.05 -17.57 -5.20
CA VAL A 225 -0.98 -17.15 -4.25
C VAL A 225 -2.35 -17.49 -4.81
N GLN A 226 -3.23 -18.01 -3.95
CA GLN A 226 -4.64 -18.24 -4.26
C GLN A 226 -5.50 -17.24 -3.51
N LEU A 227 -6.39 -16.56 -4.23
CA LEU A 227 -7.42 -15.72 -3.66
C LEU A 227 -8.70 -16.54 -3.50
N THR A 228 -9.22 -16.59 -2.29
CA THR A 228 -10.51 -17.23 -1.98
C THR A 228 -11.44 -16.25 -1.29
N PHE A 229 -12.75 -16.41 -1.52
CA PHE A 229 -13.76 -15.44 -1.10
C PHE A 229 -14.86 -16.16 -0.33
N TYR A 230 -15.26 -15.58 0.81
CA TYR A 230 -16.33 -16.11 1.66
C TYR A 230 -17.39 -15.04 1.85
N ASP A 231 -18.65 -15.41 1.65
CA ASP A 231 -19.77 -14.49 1.82
C ASP A 231 -19.99 -14.19 3.30
N VAL A 232 -20.08 -12.91 3.65
CA VAL A 232 -20.44 -12.44 5.01
C VAL A 232 -21.67 -11.55 4.99
N THR A 233 -22.46 -11.61 3.92
CA THR A 233 -23.67 -10.81 3.73
C THR A 233 -24.75 -11.29 4.72
N PRO A 234 -25.20 -10.44 5.65
CA PRO A 234 -26.22 -10.82 6.61
C PRO A 234 -27.52 -11.25 5.90
N GLY A 235 -28.06 -12.41 6.29
CA GLY A 235 -29.32 -12.94 5.74
C GLY A 235 -29.20 -13.64 4.38
N ASN A 236 -28.02 -13.67 3.77
CA ASN A 236 -27.80 -14.41 2.53
C ASN A 236 -27.70 -15.93 2.82
N PRO A 237 -28.30 -16.83 2.02
CA PRO A 237 -28.20 -18.27 2.26
C PRO A 237 -26.76 -18.83 2.22
N THR A 238 -25.85 -18.12 1.57
CA THR A 238 -24.42 -18.46 1.46
C THR A 238 -23.56 -17.84 2.55
N ASN A 239 -24.13 -17.12 3.53
CA ASN A 239 -23.36 -16.49 4.60
C ASN A 239 -22.49 -17.53 5.35
N GLY A 240 -21.20 -17.24 5.46
CA GLY A 240 -20.16 -18.12 6.01
C GLY A 240 -19.59 -19.15 5.02
N GLN A 241 -20.09 -19.21 3.78
CA GLN A 241 -19.64 -20.17 2.77
C GLN A 241 -18.70 -19.52 1.76
N ARG A 242 -17.81 -20.33 1.18
CA ARG A 242 -16.97 -19.90 0.06
C ARG A 242 -17.86 -19.60 -1.15
N VAL A 243 -17.61 -18.48 -1.82
CA VAL A 243 -18.32 -18.04 -3.03
C VAL A 243 -17.34 -17.79 -4.17
N GLY A 244 -17.82 -18.03 -5.39
CA GLY A 244 -17.04 -17.88 -6.63
C GLY A 244 -15.83 -18.80 -6.77
N ASN A 245 -15.08 -18.53 -7.83
CA ASN A 245 -13.90 -19.26 -8.26
C ASN A 245 -12.65 -18.79 -7.50
N VAL A 246 -11.69 -19.70 -7.33
CA VAL A 246 -10.35 -19.34 -6.85
C VAL A 246 -9.64 -18.57 -7.94
N VAL A 247 -9.04 -17.43 -7.58
CA VAL A 247 -8.20 -16.65 -8.51
C VAL A 247 -6.73 -16.91 -8.15
N THR A 248 -5.95 -17.41 -9.09
CA THR A 248 -4.56 -17.80 -8.85
C THR A 248 -3.59 -16.75 -9.42
N LEU A 249 -2.71 -16.25 -8.56
CA LEU A 249 -1.56 -15.41 -8.92
C LEU A 249 -0.30 -16.29 -8.92
N ALA A 250 -0.03 -16.92 -10.06
CA ALA A 250 1.09 -17.87 -10.18
C ALA A 250 2.44 -17.17 -10.36
N ASN A 251 3.49 -17.74 -9.78
CA ASN A 251 4.89 -17.34 -9.99
C ASN A 251 5.18 -15.85 -9.76
N LEU A 252 4.61 -15.27 -8.70
CA LEU A 252 4.92 -13.91 -8.24
C LEU A 252 6.40 -13.84 -7.85
N GLN A 253 7.19 -13.06 -8.60
CA GLN A 253 8.60 -12.87 -8.32
C GLN A 253 8.80 -11.96 -7.11
N PRO A 254 9.93 -12.05 -6.38
CA PRO A 254 10.25 -11.11 -5.31
C PRO A 254 10.08 -9.66 -5.80
N GLY A 255 9.44 -8.81 -5.02
CA GLY A 255 9.12 -7.42 -5.36
C GLY A 255 8.03 -7.22 -6.43
N GLU A 256 7.53 -8.28 -7.07
CA GLU A 256 6.41 -8.19 -8.01
C GLU A 256 5.09 -8.03 -7.27
N VAL A 257 4.30 -7.06 -7.69
CA VAL A 257 2.88 -6.93 -7.33
C VAL A 257 2.00 -7.29 -8.52
N ARG A 258 0.99 -8.12 -8.29
CA ARG A 258 -0.05 -8.43 -9.27
C ARG A 258 -1.42 -8.07 -8.72
N GLN A 259 -2.17 -7.31 -9.52
CA GLN A 259 -3.50 -6.87 -9.17
C GLN A 259 -4.56 -7.59 -10.01
N VAL A 260 -5.58 -8.12 -9.33
CA VAL A 260 -6.82 -8.56 -9.95
C VAL A 260 -7.76 -7.37 -9.98
N ASN A 261 -8.03 -6.87 -11.18
CA ASN A 261 -9.00 -5.80 -11.38
C ASN A 261 -10.42 -6.38 -11.39
N ASN A 262 -11.36 -5.74 -10.69
CA ASN A 262 -12.74 -6.19 -10.59
C ASN A 262 -12.85 -7.67 -10.14
N VAL A 263 -12.52 -7.93 -8.88
CA VAL A 263 -12.49 -9.29 -8.30
C VAL A 263 -13.83 -10.00 -8.40
N ARG A 264 -14.96 -9.27 -8.37
CA ARG A 264 -16.30 -9.84 -8.56
C ARG A 264 -16.41 -10.52 -9.93
N ALA A 265 -16.02 -9.83 -10.99
CA ALA A 265 -16.02 -10.41 -12.33
C ALA A 265 -14.98 -11.52 -12.47
N ALA A 266 -13.75 -11.30 -11.98
CA ALA A 266 -12.66 -12.26 -12.11
C ALA A 266 -12.94 -13.60 -11.39
N ALA A 267 -13.57 -13.55 -10.22
CA ALA A 267 -13.93 -14.72 -9.43
C ALA A 267 -15.38 -15.19 -9.66
N ALA A 268 -16.15 -14.55 -10.55
CA ALA A 268 -17.58 -14.82 -10.74
C ALA A 268 -18.37 -14.83 -9.41
N ILE A 269 -18.16 -13.82 -8.57
CA ILE A 269 -18.87 -13.68 -7.29
C ILE A 269 -20.34 -13.34 -7.55
N PRO A 270 -21.31 -14.10 -7.01
CA PRO A 270 -22.73 -13.84 -7.18
C PRO A 270 -23.16 -12.43 -6.74
N ASP A 271 -24.10 -11.84 -7.46
CA ASP A 271 -24.57 -10.45 -7.23
C ASP A 271 -25.26 -10.23 -5.88
N ASN A 272 -25.82 -11.28 -5.28
CA ASN A 272 -26.43 -11.22 -3.96
C ASN A 272 -25.40 -11.12 -2.81
N VAL A 273 -24.10 -11.34 -3.08
CA VAL A 273 -23.02 -11.17 -2.10
C VAL A 273 -22.61 -9.69 -2.09
N THR A 274 -22.86 -8.98 -0.98
CA THR A 274 -22.52 -7.55 -0.82
C THR A 274 -21.40 -7.30 0.18
N GLY A 275 -21.08 -8.30 1.00
CA GLY A 275 -19.92 -8.33 1.88
C GLY A 275 -19.19 -9.66 1.76
N MET A 276 -17.87 -9.63 1.72
CA MET A 276 -17.03 -10.83 1.63
C MET A 276 -15.77 -10.71 2.48
N LEU A 277 -15.28 -11.85 2.98
CA LEU A 277 -13.90 -12.01 3.40
C LEU A 277 -13.09 -12.50 2.20
N ALA A 278 -11.95 -11.87 1.95
CA ALA A 278 -10.99 -12.32 0.97
C ALA A 278 -9.74 -12.84 1.69
N PHE A 279 -9.33 -14.06 1.37
CA PHE A 279 -8.07 -14.64 1.81
C PHE A 279 -7.10 -14.69 0.64
N ALA A 280 -5.82 -14.42 0.91
CA ALA A 280 -4.73 -14.61 -0.04
C ALA A 280 -3.73 -15.59 0.58
N ASP A 281 -3.74 -16.83 0.08
CA ASP A 281 -2.98 -17.95 0.64
C ASP A 281 -1.79 -18.33 -0.25
N ILE A 282 -0.60 -18.47 0.32
CA ILE A 282 0.56 -19.03 -0.38
C ILE A 282 0.36 -20.54 -0.53
N VAL A 283 0.34 -21.01 -1.78
CA VAL A 283 0.17 -22.44 -2.08
C VAL A 283 1.39 -23.22 -1.59
N GLY A 284 1.17 -24.19 -0.70
CA GLY A 284 2.24 -25.01 -0.13
C GLY A 284 3.15 -24.24 0.82
N ALA A 285 2.62 -23.21 1.52
CA ALA A 285 3.35 -22.43 2.49
C ALA A 285 4.10 -23.30 3.52
N THR A 286 5.30 -22.86 3.88
CA THR A 286 6.14 -23.45 4.92
C THR A 286 6.67 -22.34 5.81
N ALA A 287 7.25 -22.71 6.96
CA ALA A 287 7.88 -21.74 7.86
C ALA A 287 8.99 -20.92 7.19
N THR A 288 9.57 -21.38 6.07
CA THR A 288 10.61 -20.69 5.31
C THR A 288 10.13 -20.05 4.01
N SER A 289 8.82 -20.05 3.74
CA SER A 289 8.26 -19.44 2.54
C SER A 289 8.55 -17.92 2.50
N PRO A 290 8.63 -17.33 1.29
CA PRO A 290 8.68 -15.88 1.12
C PRO A 290 7.45 -15.25 1.79
N THR A 291 7.60 -14.00 2.23
CA THR A 291 6.47 -13.23 2.72
C THR A 291 5.72 -12.59 1.56
N ILE A 292 4.41 -12.42 1.75
CA ILE A 292 3.53 -11.65 0.89
C ILE A 292 2.90 -10.50 1.68
N GLU A 293 2.56 -9.45 0.95
CA GLU A 293 1.71 -8.37 1.42
C GLU A 293 0.56 -8.20 0.44
N GLY A 294 -0.53 -7.62 0.90
CA GLY A 294 -1.71 -7.46 0.07
C GLY A 294 -2.48 -6.21 0.42
N TYR A 295 -3.27 -5.75 -0.53
CA TYR A 295 -4.19 -4.65 -0.33
C TYR A 295 -5.49 -4.86 -1.09
N VAL A 296 -6.51 -4.17 -0.62
CA VAL A 296 -7.79 -4.00 -1.28
C VAL A 296 -7.94 -2.53 -1.64
N ASN A 297 -8.29 -2.27 -2.90
CA ASN A 297 -8.67 -0.96 -3.37
C ASN A 297 -10.10 -1.03 -3.90
N ILE A 298 -10.98 -0.18 -3.39
CA ILE A 298 -12.36 -0.05 -3.84
C ILE A 298 -12.51 1.30 -4.49
N LEU A 299 -12.91 1.30 -5.76
CA LEU A 299 -13.13 2.52 -6.56
C LEU A 299 -14.62 2.69 -6.84
N ASP A 300 -15.11 3.92 -6.75
CA ASP A 300 -16.39 4.33 -7.30
C ASP A 300 -16.31 4.27 -8.85
N GLY A 301 -17.26 3.58 -9.48
CA GLY A 301 -17.30 3.42 -10.93
C GLY A 301 -17.51 4.73 -11.69
N ASP A 302 -18.17 5.71 -11.07
CA ASP A 302 -18.58 6.96 -11.68
C ASP A 302 -17.57 8.08 -11.40
N THR A 303 -17.15 8.27 -10.15
CA THR A 303 -16.19 9.33 -9.78
C THR A 303 -14.73 8.88 -9.76
N GLN A 304 -14.46 7.57 -9.76
CA GLN A 304 -13.12 7.00 -9.55
C GLN A 304 -12.48 7.41 -8.21
N ASP A 305 -13.24 8.00 -7.28
CA ASP A 305 -12.81 8.14 -5.90
C ASP A 305 -12.73 6.75 -5.28
N GLY A 306 -11.85 6.56 -4.30
CA GLY A 306 -11.76 5.25 -3.70
C GLY A 306 -11.16 5.21 -2.32
N ALA A 307 -11.10 4.00 -1.82
CA ALA A 307 -10.49 3.69 -0.55
C ALA A 307 -9.48 2.56 -0.72
N PHE A 308 -8.41 2.64 0.07
CA PHE A 308 -7.34 1.67 0.12
C PHE A 308 -7.23 1.13 1.54
N PHE A 309 -7.10 -0.18 1.65
CA PHE A 309 -6.88 -0.86 2.91
C PHE A 309 -5.90 -2.00 2.71
N GLU A 310 -5.03 -2.19 3.68
CA GLU A 310 -4.09 -3.30 3.69
C GLU A 310 -4.82 -4.58 4.09
N MET A 311 -4.46 -5.69 3.44
CA MET A 311 -4.81 -7.01 3.96
C MET A 311 -4.00 -7.27 5.22
N LYS A 312 -4.64 -7.94 6.17
CA LYS A 312 -4.07 -8.22 7.48
C LYS A 312 -3.51 -9.63 7.54
N CYS A 313 -2.42 -9.79 8.25
CA CYS A 313 -1.78 -11.09 8.39
C CYS A 313 -2.68 -12.04 9.21
N ALA A 314 -2.81 -13.27 8.71
CA ALA A 314 -3.62 -14.33 9.31
C ALA A 314 -2.79 -15.58 9.63
N ASP A 315 -1.45 -15.45 9.68
CA ASP A 315 -0.53 -16.55 9.97
C ASP A 315 -0.66 -17.04 11.41
N THR A 316 -0.58 -18.36 11.59
CA THR A 316 -0.55 -18.97 12.93
C THR A 316 0.76 -18.73 13.68
N ASP A 317 1.84 -18.46 12.95
CA ASP A 317 3.21 -18.37 13.50
C ASP A 317 3.64 -16.92 13.80
N GLY A 318 2.73 -15.97 13.62
CA GLY A 318 2.96 -14.54 13.81
C GLY A 318 3.33 -13.81 12.52
N CYS A 319 3.11 -12.49 12.54
CA CYS A 319 3.29 -11.62 11.39
C CYS A 319 4.70 -11.05 11.34
N GLY A 320 5.27 -10.92 10.14
CA GLY A 320 6.52 -10.17 9.94
C GLY A 320 6.26 -8.67 10.07
N SER A 321 7.05 -8.00 10.91
CA SER A 321 7.11 -6.53 11.04
C SER A 321 8.53 -6.04 10.78
#